data_AF-A0A3P7EQQ6-F1
#
_entry.id   AF-A0A3P7EQQ6-F1
#
_cell.length_a   1.000
_cell.length_b   1.000
_cell.length_c   1.000
_cell.angle_alpha   90.00
_cell.angle_beta   90.00
_cell.angle_gamma   90.00
#
_symmetry.space_group_name_H-M   'P 1'
#
loop_
_entity.id
_entity.type
_entity.pdbx_description
1 polymer ?
#
loop_
_entity_poly.entity_id
_entity_poly.type
_entity_poly.pdbx_seq_one_letter_code
_entity_poly.pdbx_strand_id
1 'polypeptide(L)'
;MRGHGDTSTTDEQDLSTERQTEDIVEIHKNICAGEATPTFIIGHSMGGALAVHVAASGRLKTVIGIAVIDVVEGTAMEALTTMKHFLKSRPQKFGSVGAAVEWCCKSGTAKNSRAARVSMPAQIKKTGDLYTWRIDLSKTEPHWVGWFKGLSKLFLGCRVPKLLVLAGIDRLDTDLIVHLICHAVQEDSPEDLADTLAGFAFRNRFCRPADF
;
A
#
# COMPACT_ATOMS: atom_id res chain seq x y z
N MET A 1 1.64 -6.18 7.21
CA MET A 1 2.00 -4.97 8.00
C MET A 1 1.26 -5.05 9.31
N ARG A 2 1.79 -4.44 10.38
CA ARG A 2 1.13 -4.34 11.68
C ARG A 2 -0.31 -3.83 11.56
N GLY A 3 -1.21 -4.42 12.34
CA GLY A 3 -2.65 -4.09 12.31
C GLY A 3 -3.40 -4.52 11.04
N HIS A 4 -2.76 -5.15 10.06
CA HIS A 4 -3.37 -5.53 8.77
C HIS A 4 -3.29 -7.04 8.51
N GLY A 5 -4.28 -7.56 7.75
CA GLY A 5 -4.37 -8.97 7.40
C GLY A 5 -4.34 -9.87 8.64
N ASP A 6 -3.53 -10.93 8.60
CA ASP A 6 -3.36 -11.86 9.72
C ASP A 6 -2.15 -11.56 10.61
N THR A 7 -1.46 -10.44 10.39
CA THR A 7 -0.35 -10.01 11.26
C THR A 7 -0.88 -9.72 12.67
N SER A 8 -0.22 -10.28 13.68
CA SER A 8 -0.49 -10.05 15.10
C SER A 8 0.75 -9.48 15.77
N THR A 9 0.58 -8.48 16.63
CA THR A 9 1.67 -7.80 17.33
C THR A 9 1.25 -7.43 18.76
N THR A 10 2.22 -7.20 19.65
CA THR A 10 1.96 -6.78 21.03
C THR A 10 1.25 -5.42 21.14
N ASP A 11 1.58 -4.49 20.25
CA ASP A 11 0.92 -3.19 20.11
C ASP A 11 0.51 -2.97 18.66
N GLU A 12 -0.79 -3.09 18.37
CA GLU A 12 -1.34 -2.85 17.03
C GLU A 12 -1.65 -1.36 16.74
N GLN A 13 -1.46 -0.46 17.71
CA GLN A 13 -1.85 0.96 17.60
C GLN A 13 -0.68 1.88 17.18
N ASP A 14 0.56 1.47 17.48
CA ASP A 14 1.76 2.14 17.00
C ASP A 14 1.97 1.86 15.50
N LEU A 15 1.35 2.71 14.67
CA LEU A 15 1.53 2.71 13.22
C LEU A 15 2.40 3.88 12.76
N SER A 16 3.29 4.38 13.63
CA SER A 16 4.27 5.39 13.27
C SER A 16 5.16 4.93 12.11
N THR A 17 5.73 5.89 11.38
CA THR A 17 6.69 5.62 10.30
C THR A 17 7.85 4.78 10.81
N GLU A 18 8.36 5.12 11.99
CA GLU A 18 9.51 4.49 12.63
C GLU A 18 9.21 3.02 12.95
N ARG A 19 8.07 2.76 13.60
CA ARG A 19 7.65 1.40 13.94
C ARG A 19 7.43 0.53 12.72
N GLN A 20 6.71 1.04 11.72
CA GLN A 20 6.42 0.26 10.52
C GLN A 20 7.69 0.03 9.68
N THR A 21 8.62 0.99 9.66
CA THR A 21 9.94 0.82 9.04
C THR A 21 10.76 -0.26 9.76
N GLU A 22 10.77 -0.25 11.10
CA GLU A 22 11.39 -1.30 11.91
C GLU A 22 10.83 -2.68 11.54
N ASP A 23 9.51 -2.82 11.52
CA ASP A 23 8.84 -4.09 11.19
C ASP A 23 9.26 -4.61 9.81
N ILE A 24 9.27 -3.74 8.78
CA ILE A 24 9.66 -4.14 7.42
C ILE A 24 11.13 -4.59 7.38
N VAL A 25 12.02 -3.86 8.05
CA VAL A 25 13.45 -4.20 8.10
C VAL A 25 13.67 -5.55 8.82
N GLU A 26 13.02 -5.78 9.94
CA GLU A 26 13.16 -7.02 10.70
C GLU A 26 12.53 -8.21 9.98
N ILE A 27 11.37 -8.03 9.33
CA ILE A 27 10.78 -9.07 8.47
C ILE A 27 11.74 -9.42 7.33
N HIS A 28 12.31 -8.42 6.64
CA HIS A 28 13.26 -8.64 5.55
C HIS A 28 14.48 -9.43 6.01
N LYS A 29 15.13 -9.01 7.11
CA LYS A 29 16.30 -9.72 7.66
C LYS A 29 16.00 -11.17 8.02
N ASN A 30 14.83 -11.42 8.61
CA ASN A 30 14.41 -12.78 8.98
C ASN A 30 14.15 -13.66 7.75
N ILE A 31 13.47 -13.13 6.72
CA ILE A 31 13.18 -13.86 5.48
C ILE A 31 14.46 -14.14 4.69
N CYS A 32 15.34 -13.15 4.56
CA CYS A 32 16.60 -13.29 3.84
C CYS A 32 17.69 -13.99 4.65
N ALA A 33 17.44 -14.36 5.91
CA ALA A 33 18.41 -15.02 6.80
C ALA A 33 19.79 -14.34 6.88
N GLY A 34 19.82 -13.00 6.73
CA GLY A 34 21.06 -12.21 6.68
C GLY A 34 21.84 -12.27 5.36
N GLU A 35 21.34 -12.98 4.34
CA GLU A 35 21.93 -13.00 3.01
C GLU A 35 21.83 -11.63 2.33
N ALA A 36 22.81 -11.34 1.47
CA ALA A 36 22.84 -10.11 0.69
C ALA A 36 21.89 -10.17 -0.53
N THR A 37 20.59 -10.40 -0.28
CA THR A 37 19.58 -10.59 -1.31
C THR A 37 19.19 -9.27 -1.99
N PRO A 38 19.45 -9.08 -3.29
CA PRO A 38 19.00 -7.89 -4.03
C PRO A 38 17.49 -7.71 -3.91
N THR A 39 17.05 -6.54 -3.43
CA THR A 39 15.66 -6.30 -3.04
C THR A 39 15.06 -5.13 -3.80
N PHE A 40 13.99 -5.38 -4.55
CA PHE A 40 13.18 -4.36 -5.20
C PHE A 40 11.95 -4.07 -4.33
N ILE A 41 11.89 -2.90 -3.69
CA ILE A 41 10.79 -2.57 -2.77
C ILE A 41 9.67 -1.91 -3.56
N ILE A 42 8.46 -2.45 -3.43
CA ILE A 42 7.26 -1.95 -4.12
C ILE A 42 6.21 -1.67 -3.05
N GLY A 43 5.56 -0.50 -3.11
CA GLY A 43 4.50 -0.17 -2.16
C GLY A 43 3.42 0.71 -2.77
N HIS A 44 2.18 0.46 -2.36
CA HIS A 44 1.00 1.27 -2.71
C HIS A 44 0.55 2.11 -1.52
N SER A 45 0.11 3.35 -1.77
CA SER A 45 -0.45 4.24 -0.74
C SER A 45 0.48 4.33 0.50
N MET A 46 -0.05 4.12 1.72
CA MET A 46 0.76 4.00 2.94
C MET A 46 1.99 3.09 2.79
N GLY A 47 1.85 1.93 2.13
CA GLY A 47 2.96 1.02 1.87
C GLY A 47 4.02 1.60 0.93
N GLY A 48 3.63 2.46 -0.01
CA GLY A 48 4.54 3.22 -0.87
C GLY A 48 5.35 4.25 -0.07
N ALA A 49 4.71 4.95 0.86
CA ALA A 49 5.39 5.86 1.76
C ALA A 49 6.45 5.12 2.61
N LEU A 50 6.05 3.99 3.21
CA LEU A 50 6.95 3.16 4.01
C LEU A 50 8.09 2.55 3.20
N ALA A 51 7.84 2.16 1.94
CA ALA A 51 8.89 1.68 1.04
C ALA A 51 10.01 2.73 0.86
N VAL A 52 9.64 4.00 0.72
CA VAL A 52 10.60 5.12 0.64
C VAL A 52 11.34 5.30 1.96
N HIS A 53 10.65 5.29 3.10
CA HIS A 53 11.28 5.41 4.42
C HIS A 53 12.29 4.28 4.70
N VAL A 54 11.93 3.04 4.37
CA VAL A 54 12.82 1.88 4.48
C VAL A 54 14.07 2.07 3.63
N ALA A 55 13.92 2.44 2.35
CA ALA A 55 15.07 2.62 1.47
C ALA A 55 15.95 3.82 1.88
N ALA A 56 15.34 4.92 2.30
CA ALA A 56 16.05 6.11 2.75
C ALA A 56 16.76 5.93 4.10
N SER A 57 16.28 5.03 4.96
CA SER A 57 16.94 4.69 6.22
C SER A 57 18.32 4.07 6.04
N GLY A 58 18.61 3.50 4.85
CA GLY A 58 19.87 2.80 4.55
C GLY A 58 20.06 1.48 5.33
N ARG A 59 19.05 1.02 6.08
CA ARG A 59 19.12 -0.18 6.91
C ARG A 59 19.14 -1.47 6.09
N LEU A 60 18.57 -1.44 4.88
CA LEU A 60 18.65 -2.52 3.90
C LEU A 60 19.66 -2.15 2.83
N LYS A 61 20.89 -2.65 2.94
CA LYS A 61 22.00 -2.33 2.01
C LYS A 61 21.81 -2.95 0.62
N THR A 62 20.90 -3.89 0.48
CA THR A 62 20.66 -4.66 -0.74
C THR A 62 19.48 -4.15 -1.56
N VAL A 63 18.92 -2.99 -1.19
CA VAL A 63 17.87 -2.37 -2.00
C VAL A 63 18.45 -1.97 -3.35
N ILE A 64 17.88 -2.52 -4.42
CA ILE A 64 18.31 -2.25 -5.80
C ILE A 64 17.34 -1.34 -6.55
N GLY A 65 16.13 -1.12 -6.03
CA GLY A 65 15.14 -0.23 -6.64
C GLY A 65 13.95 0.03 -5.71
N ILE A 66 13.18 1.07 -6.04
CA ILE A 66 11.93 1.42 -5.34
C ILE A 66 10.85 1.70 -6.38
N ALA A 67 9.67 1.12 -6.20
CA ALA A 67 8.46 1.49 -6.93
C ALA A 67 7.38 1.97 -5.95
N VAL A 68 6.86 3.17 -6.20
CA VAL A 68 5.77 3.78 -5.43
C VAL A 68 4.54 3.82 -6.32
N ILE A 69 3.44 3.25 -5.85
CA ILE A 69 2.16 3.18 -6.56
C ILE A 69 1.19 4.13 -5.86
N ASP A 70 0.69 5.08 -6.63
CA ASP A 70 -0.40 5.98 -6.27
C ASP A 70 -0.16 6.82 -5.00
N VAL A 71 1.06 7.35 -4.87
CA VAL A 71 1.41 8.31 -3.82
C VAL A 71 2.25 9.44 -4.38
N VAL A 72 1.74 10.65 -4.20
CA VAL A 72 2.50 11.90 -4.34
C VAL A 72 2.25 12.70 -3.07
N GLU A 73 3.29 13.30 -2.49
CA GLU A 73 3.20 14.00 -1.19
C GLU A 73 2.07 15.04 -1.18
N GLY A 74 2.01 15.92 -2.19
CA GLY A 74 0.99 16.97 -2.27
C GLY A 74 -0.44 16.42 -2.24
N THR A 75 -0.75 15.48 -3.15
CA THR A 75 -2.09 14.91 -3.26
C THR A 75 -2.44 14.03 -2.06
N ALA A 76 -1.48 13.30 -1.50
CA ALA A 76 -1.69 12.51 -0.29
C ALA A 76 -2.04 13.40 0.91
N MET A 77 -1.30 14.51 1.09
CA MET A 77 -1.53 15.46 2.18
C MET A 77 -2.90 16.14 2.08
N GLU A 78 -3.33 16.51 0.86
CA GLU A 78 -4.66 17.05 0.61
C GLU A 78 -5.75 16.02 0.93
N ALA A 79 -5.57 14.76 0.50
CA ALA A 79 -6.52 13.69 0.71
C ALA A 79 -6.76 13.34 2.18
N LEU A 80 -5.78 13.57 3.07
CA LEU A 80 -5.90 13.29 4.51
C LEU A 80 -7.13 13.97 5.15
N THR A 81 -7.45 15.18 4.71
CA THR A 81 -8.59 15.95 5.23
C THR A 81 -9.93 15.29 4.92
N THR A 82 -10.03 14.66 3.75
CA THR A 82 -11.26 14.02 3.27
C THR A 82 -11.33 12.55 3.66
N MET A 83 -10.20 11.90 3.92
CA MET A 83 -10.12 10.50 4.31
C MET A 83 -11.01 10.18 5.52
N LYS A 84 -11.08 11.05 6.53
CA LYS A 84 -11.97 10.85 7.69
C LYS A 84 -13.43 10.72 7.31
N HIS A 85 -13.90 11.56 6.38
CA HIS A 85 -15.29 11.57 5.93
C HIS A 85 -15.60 10.30 5.15
N PHE A 86 -14.68 9.91 4.27
CA PHE A 86 -14.76 8.66 3.52
C PHE A 86 -14.78 7.43 4.45
N LEU A 87 -13.89 7.36 5.44
CA LEU A 87 -13.83 6.22 6.36
C LEU A 87 -15.12 6.06 7.17
N LYS A 88 -15.78 7.17 7.53
CA LYS A 88 -17.06 7.20 8.23
C LYS A 88 -18.25 6.79 7.34
N SER A 89 -18.19 7.05 6.04
CA SER A 89 -19.28 6.69 5.11
C SER A 89 -19.31 5.20 4.75
N ARG A 90 -18.25 4.44 5.07
CA ARG A 90 -18.21 2.99 4.82
C ARG A 90 -19.21 2.23 5.70
N PRO A 91 -19.82 1.13 5.20
CA PRO A 91 -20.57 0.22 6.05
C PRO A 91 -19.72 -0.26 7.22
N GLN A 92 -20.28 -0.22 8.43
CA GLN A 92 -19.54 -0.63 9.63
C GLN A 92 -19.59 -2.14 9.86
N LYS A 93 -20.53 -2.83 9.21
CA LYS A 93 -20.76 -4.26 9.36
C LYS A 93 -21.17 -4.87 8.02
N PHE A 94 -20.80 -6.13 7.81
CA PHE A 94 -21.23 -6.95 6.67
C PHE A 94 -21.85 -8.27 7.18
N GLY A 95 -22.89 -8.74 6.50
CA GLY A 95 -23.54 -10.03 6.83
C GLY A 95 -22.74 -11.25 6.38
N SER A 96 -21.85 -11.09 5.39
CA SER A 96 -20.98 -12.15 4.90
C SER A 96 -19.76 -11.56 4.19
N VAL A 97 -18.73 -12.38 3.95
CA VAL A 97 -17.60 -11.99 3.08
C VAL A 97 -18.08 -11.64 1.68
N GLY A 98 -19.06 -12.38 1.14
CA GLY A 98 -19.67 -12.09 -0.16
C GLY A 98 -20.32 -10.71 -0.23
N ALA A 99 -21.02 -10.29 0.83
CA ALA A 99 -21.61 -8.96 0.91
C ALA A 99 -20.54 -7.84 0.96
N ALA A 100 -19.40 -8.09 1.61
CA ALA A 100 -18.28 -7.15 1.62
C ALA A 100 -17.63 -7.01 0.23
N VAL A 101 -17.41 -8.13 -0.46
CA VAL A 101 -16.91 -8.15 -1.84
C VAL A 101 -17.86 -7.41 -2.79
N GLU A 102 -19.16 -7.70 -2.67
CA GLU A 102 -20.20 -7.03 -3.46
C GLU A 102 -20.22 -5.52 -3.23
N TRP A 103 -20.15 -5.09 -1.96
CA TRP A 103 -20.06 -3.67 -1.62
C TRP A 103 -18.82 -3.03 -2.27
N CYS A 104 -17.65 -3.65 -2.16
CA CYS A 104 -16.39 -3.13 -2.72
C CYS A 104 -16.46 -2.93 -4.24
N CYS A 105 -17.12 -3.86 -4.96
CA CYS A 105 -17.31 -3.73 -6.40
C CYS A 105 -18.35 -2.65 -6.75
N LYS A 106 -19.46 -2.58 -6.01
CA LYS A 106 -20.56 -1.62 -6.26
C LYS A 106 -20.22 -0.18 -5.86
N SER A 107 -19.40 0.00 -4.82
CA SER A 107 -18.92 1.33 -4.38
C SER A 107 -17.87 1.90 -5.33
N GLY A 108 -17.38 1.10 -6.28
CA GLY A 108 -16.23 1.44 -7.12
C GLY A 108 -14.89 1.32 -6.40
N THR A 109 -14.83 0.79 -5.17
CA THR A 109 -13.56 0.61 -4.44
C THR A 109 -12.64 -0.38 -5.15
N ALA A 110 -13.19 -1.39 -5.83
CA ALA A 110 -12.45 -2.27 -6.72
C ALA A 110 -13.18 -2.40 -8.06
N LYS A 111 -12.46 -2.19 -9.17
CA LYS A 111 -12.97 -2.40 -10.53
C LYS A 111 -12.88 -3.87 -10.95
N ASN A 112 -11.91 -4.59 -10.39
CA ASN A 112 -11.68 -6.01 -10.69
C ASN A 112 -12.34 -6.92 -9.63
N SER A 113 -13.47 -7.52 -10.00
CA SER A 113 -14.20 -8.43 -9.12
C SER A 113 -13.42 -9.69 -8.73
N ARG A 114 -12.48 -10.15 -9.57
CA ARG A 114 -11.62 -11.30 -9.26
C ARG A 114 -10.63 -10.94 -8.16
N ALA A 115 -9.97 -9.79 -8.28
CA ALA A 115 -9.06 -9.29 -7.24
C ALA A 115 -9.81 -9.04 -5.93
N ALA A 116 -10.97 -8.38 -5.98
CA ALA A 116 -11.79 -8.10 -4.81
C ALA A 116 -12.18 -9.37 -4.03
N ARG A 117 -12.49 -10.48 -4.71
CA ARG A 117 -12.80 -11.77 -4.05
C ARG A 117 -11.63 -12.35 -3.26
N VAL A 118 -10.40 -12.03 -3.66
CA VAL A 118 -9.18 -12.51 -3.03
C VAL A 118 -8.68 -11.54 -1.95
N SER A 119 -8.75 -10.23 -2.20
CA SER A 119 -8.20 -9.20 -1.31
C SER A 119 -9.13 -8.83 -0.15
N MET A 120 -10.44 -8.76 -0.40
CA MET A 120 -11.44 -8.31 0.58
C MET A 120 -11.49 -9.14 1.87
N PRO A 121 -11.37 -10.49 1.86
CA PRO A 121 -11.39 -11.28 3.09
C PRO A 121 -10.37 -10.84 4.14
N ALA A 122 -9.16 -10.41 3.74
CA ALA A 122 -8.12 -9.95 4.66
C ALA A 122 -8.36 -8.54 5.23
N GLN A 123 -9.31 -7.79 4.67
CA GLN A 123 -9.67 -6.44 5.11
C GLN A 123 -10.78 -6.43 6.17
N ILE A 124 -11.42 -7.57 6.42
CA ILE A 124 -12.49 -7.74 7.40
C ILE A 124 -12.14 -8.83 8.41
N LYS A 125 -12.82 -8.82 9.55
CA LYS A 125 -12.74 -9.87 10.57
C LYS A 125 -14.14 -10.25 11.05
N LYS A 126 -14.31 -11.52 11.43
CA LYS A 126 -15.56 -11.98 12.04
C LYS A 126 -15.70 -11.36 13.44
N THR A 127 -16.88 -10.87 13.77
CA THR A 127 -17.24 -10.26 15.06
C THR A 127 -18.64 -10.70 15.42
N GLY A 128 -18.74 -11.79 16.19
CA GLY A 128 -20.00 -12.51 16.39
C GLY A 128 -20.48 -13.15 15.08
N ASP A 129 -21.74 -12.91 14.72
CA ASP A 129 -22.36 -13.41 13.48
C ASP A 129 -22.13 -12.50 12.27
N LEU A 130 -21.48 -11.36 12.46
CA LEU A 130 -21.22 -10.36 11.42
C LEU A 130 -19.73 -10.22 11.15
N TYR A 131 -19.39 -9.43 10.15
CA TYR A 131 -18.03 -9.04 9.82
C TYR A 131 -17.84 -7.53 10.01
N THR A 132 -16.70 -7.12 10.53
CA THR A 132 -16.30 -5.71 10.68
C THR A 132 -14.94 -5.49 10.01
N TRP A 133 -14.55 -4.23 9.79
CA TRP A 133 -13.21 -3.91 9.29
C TRP A 133 -12.12 -4.48 10.21
N ARG A 134 -11.09 -5.09 9.62
CA ARG A 134 -9.94 -5.65 10.37
C ARG A 134 -9.31 -4.57 11.25
N ILE A 135 -9.10 -3.40 10.65
CA ILE A 135 -8.53 -2.21 11.26
C ILE A 135 -9.50 -1.03 11.19
N ASP A 136 -9.60 -0.29 12.29
CA ASP A 136 -10.22 1.03 12.29
C ASP A 136 -9.18 2.05 11.82
N LEU A 137 -9.16 2.29 10.51
CA LEU A 137 -8.22 3.24 9.89
C LEU A 137 -8.33 4.65 10.46
N SER A 138 -9.47 5.04 11.06
CA SER A 138 -9.59 6.37 11.66
C SER A 138 -8.67 6.56 12.88
N LYS A 139 -8.33 5.46 13.57
CA LYS A 139 -7.39 5.49 14.70
C LYS A 139 -5.94 5.69 14.29
N THR A 140 -5.63 5.54 13.00
CA THR A 140 -4.27 5.68 12.48
C THR A 140 -3.97 7.11 12.04
N GLU A 141 -4.98 7.99 12.07
CA GLU A 141 -4.90 9.41 11.71
C GLU A 141 -3.71 10.16 12.32
N PRO A 142 -3.36 9.98 13.61
CA PRO A 142 -2.20 10.67 14.19
C PRO A 142 -0.88 10.41 13.46
N HIS A 143 -0.78 9.30 12.72
CA HIS A 143 0.44 8.88 12.02
C HIS A 143 0.49 9.32 10.55
N TRP A 144 -0.64 9.71 9.94
CA TRP A 144 -0.74 9.96 8.49
C TRP A 144 0.25 11.02 8.01
N VAL A 145 0.34 12.14 8.73
CA VAL A 145 1.28 13.21 8.39
C VAL A 145 2.72 12.72 8.43
N GLY A 146 3.07 11.86 9.40
CA GLY A 146 4.40 11.27 9.53
C GLY A 146 4.76 10.35 8.35
N TRP A 147 3.76 9.70 7.73
CA TRP A 147 3.99 8.85 6.57
C TRP A 147 4.35 9.68 5.33
N PHE A 148 3.63 10.78 5.08
CA PHE A 148 3.70 11.50 3.79
C PHE A 148 4.52 12.79 3.80
N LYS A 149 4.69 13.45 4.95
CA LYS A 149 5.40 14.74 5.00
C LYS A 149 6.89 14.58 4.64
N GLY A 150 7.35 15.36 3.66
CA GLY A 150 8.71 15.30 3.13
C GLY A 150 8.99 14.09 2.24
N LEU A 151 7.99 13.27 1.95
CA LEU A 151 8.15 12.01 1.21
C LEU A 151 8.72 12.22 -0.19
N SER A 152 8.33 13.28 -0.91
CA SER A 152 8.86 13.55 -2.25
C SER A 152 10.36 13.83 -2.23
N LYS A 153 10.82 14.64 -1.26
CA LYS A 153 12.26 14.91 -1.07
C LYS A 153 13.01 13.63 -0.69
N LEU A 154 12.42 12.82 0.19
CA LEU A 154 13.00 11.57 0.65
C LEU A 154 13.15 10.56 -0.49
N PHE A 155 12.10 10.38 -1.29
CA PHE A 155 12.09 9.54 -2.48
C PHE A 155 13.17 9.98 -3.48
N LEU A 156 13.23 11.27 -3.81
CA LEU A 156 14.26 11.79 -4.73
C LEU A 156 15.68 11.61 -4.18
N GLY A 157 15.85 11.61 -2.85
CA GLY A 157 17.13 11.38 -2.18
C GLY A 157 17.64 9.93 -2.21
N CYS A 158 16.77 8.94 -2.47
CA CYS A 158 17.19 7.54 -2.54
C CYS A 158 18.11 7.29 -3.76
N ARG A 159 19.29 6.69 -3.53
CA ARG A 159 20.34 6.47 -4.55
C ARG A 159 20.16 5.21 -5.41
N VAL A 160 18.93 4.73 -5.52
CA VAL A 160 18.56 3.57 -6.35
C VAL A 160 17.65 4.02 -7.49
N PRO A 161 17.53 3.24 -8.58
CA PRO A 161 16.48 3.44 -9.56
C PRO A 161 15.11 3.52 -8.90
N LYS A 162 14.28 4.43 -9.42
CA LYS A 162 12.98 4.78 -8.86
C LYS A 162 11.90 4.74 -9.93
N LEU A 163 10.76 4.18 -9.58
CA LEU A 163 9.55 4.16 -10.41
C LEU A 163 8.40 4.77 -9.61
N LEU A 164 7.65 5.67 -10.24
CA LEU A 164 6.39 6.19 -9.72
C LEU A 164 5.30 5.77 -10.70
N VAL A 165 4.30 5.05 -10.21
CA VAL A 165 3.12 4.62 -10.98
C VAL A 165 1.92 5.39 -10.48
N LEU A 166 1.24 6.13 -11.36
CA LEU A 166 0.07 6.94 -11.01
C LEU A 166 -1.18 6.39 -11.68
N ALA A 167 -2.27 6.28 -10.92
CA ALA A 167 -3.56 5.84 -11.41
C ALA A 167 -4.34 7.01 -12.03
N GLY A 168 -4.18 7.27 -13.32
CA GLY A 168 -5.01 8.25 -14.05
C GLY A 168 -4.75 9.71 -13.65
N ILE A 169 -4.13 10.47 -14.54
CA ILE A 169 -3.74 11.87 -14.30
C ILE A 169 -4.94 12.84 -14.45
N ASP A 170 -6.13 12.33 -14.83
CA ASP A 170 -7.15 13.11 -15.54
C ASP A 170 -8.55 13.18 -14.90
N ARG A 171 -8.72 13.06 -13.57
CA ARG A 171 -10.05 13.23 -12.96
C ARG A 171 -10.06 14.14 -11.74
N LEU A 172 -10.43 15.40 -12.01
CA LEU A 172 -10.55 16.48 -11.05
C LEU A 172 -11.53 16.15 -9.89
N ASP A 173 -10.97 16.29 -8.70
CA ASP A 173 -11.54 16.62 -7.38
C ASP A 173 -12.37 15.60 -6.60
N THR A 174 -13.32 14.85 -7.18
CA THR A 174 -14.10 13.85 -6.39
C THR A 174 -13.63 12.42 -6.64
N ASP A 175 -13.37 12.08 -7.91
CA ASP A 175 -12.80 10.79 -8.30
C ASP A 175 -11.41 10.62 -7.70
N LEU A 176 -10.62 11.70 -7.57
CA LEU A 176 -9.25 11.64 -7.07
C LEU A 176 -9.16 11.04 -5.65
N ILE A 177 -10.13 11.34 -4.78
CA ILE A 177 -10.16 10.81 -3.41
C ILE A 177 -10.39 9.30 -3.43
N VAL A 178 -11.36 8.83 -4.22
CA VAL A 178 -11.58 7.38 -4.37
C VAL A 178 -10.38 6.73 -5.05
N HIS A 179 -9.74 7.39 -6.02
CA HIS A 179 -8.55 6.87 -6.68
C HIS A 179 -7.39 6.71 -5.70
N LEU A 180 -7.00 7.77 -4.99
CA LEU A 180 -5.90 7.76 -4.03
C LEU A 180 -6.14 6.87 -2.79
N ILE A 181 -7.40 6.75 -2.35
CA ILE A 181 -7.74 6.10 -1.07
C ILE A 181 -8.23 4.66 -1.26
N CYS A 182 -8.90 4.37 -2.36
CA CYS A 182 -9.61 3.11 -2.57
C CYS A 182 -9.10 2.31 -3.76
N HIS A 183 -8.72 2.98 -4.85
CA HIS A 183 -8.25 2.26 -6.02
C HIS A 183 -6.84 1.71 -5.77
N ALA A 184 -6.74 0.41 -6.01
CA ALA A 184 -5.48 -0.29 -6.03
C ALA A 184 -5.21 -0.63 -7.50
N VAL A 185 -4.30 0.10 -8.15
CA VAL A 185 -3.92 -0.19 -9.56
C VAL A 185 -3.50 -1.65 -9.71
N GLN A 186 -2.83 -2.18 -8.69
CA GLN A 186 -2.43 -3.59 -8.60
C GLN A 186 -3.61 -4.58 -8.52
N GLU A 187 -4.79 -4.14 -8.13
CA GLU A 187 -6.01 -4.96 -8.13
C GLU A 187 -6.83 -4.72 -9.40
N ASP A 188 -6.95 -3.45 -9.83
CA ASP A 188 -7.76 -3.04 -10.98
C ASP A 188 -7.16 -3.49 -12.32
N SER A 189 -5.84 -3.31 -12.49
CA SER A 189 -5.08 -3.64 -13.70
C SER A 189 -3.77 -4.38 -13.35
N PRO A 190 -3.86 -5.62 -12.80
CA PRO A 190 -2.68 -6.34 -12.34
C PRO A 190 -1.69 -6.64 -13.46
N GLU A 191 -2.16 -6.94 -14.68
CA GLU A 191 -1.31 -7.22 -15.84
C GLU A 191 -0.53 -5.97 -16.29
N ASP A 192 -1.20 -4.83 -16.44
CA ASP A 192 -0.54 -3.57 -16.86
C ASP A 192 0.52 -3.12 -15.85
N LEU A 193 0.21 -3.27 -14.55
CA LEU A 193 1.18 -2.98 -13.50
C LEU A 193 2.35 -3.96 -13.54
N ALA A 194 2.10 -5.25 -13.74
CA ALA A 194 3.14 -6.27 -13.84
C ALA A 194 4.09 -5.97 -15.01
N ASP A 195 3.56 -5.60 -16.18
CA ASP A 195 4.35 -5.22 -17.35
C ASP A 195 5.19 -3.96 -17.09
N THR A 196 4.61 -2.96 -16.41
CA THR A 196 5.31 -1.74 -16.03
C THR A 196 6.48 -2.04 -15.07
N LEU A 197 6.25 -2.87 -14.05
CA LEU A 197 7.26 -3.29 -13.09
C LEU A 197 8.35 -4.16 -13.74
N ALA A 198 7.97 -5.10 -14.60
CA ALA A 198 8.89 -5.97 -15.32
C ALA A 198 9.77 -5.17 -16.29
N GLY A 199 9.18 -4.26 -17.08
CA GLY A 199 9.92 -3.37 -17.97
C GLY A 199 10.93 -2.50 -17.21
N PHE A 200 10.54 -1.98 -16.04
CA PHE A 200 11.46 -1.25 -15.17
C PHE A 200 12.59 -2.13 -14.62
N ALA A 201 12.26 -3.35 -14.17
CA ALA A 201 13.24 -4.30 -13.65
C ALA A 201 14.25 -4.72 -14.73
N PHE A 202 13.80 -5.00 -15.95
CA PHE A 202 14.68 -5.34 -17.08
C PHE A 202 15.57 -4.17 -17.49
N ARG A 203 15.01 -2.97 -17.61
CA ARG A 203 15.76 -1.75 -17.94
C ARG A 203 16.91 -1.51 -16.97
N ASN A 204 16.69 -1.77 -15.68
CA ASN A 204 17.68 -1.58 -14.63
C ASN A 204 18.48 -2.87 -14.31
N ARG A 205 18.32 -3.93 -15.10
CA ARG A 205 19.03 -5.21 -14.97
C ARG A 205 18.88 -5.88 -13.60
N PHE A 206 17.71 -5.73 -12.97
CA PHE A 206 17.38 -6.40 -11.72
C PHE A 206 17.13 -7.89 -11.93
N CYS A 207 16.55 -8.24 -13.07
CA CYS A 207 16.26 -9.61 -13.50
C CYS A 207 16.39 -9.71 -15.02
N ARG A 208 16.28 -10.94 -15.54
CA ARG A 208 16.19 -11.24 -16.97
C ARG A 208 14.77 -11.74 -17.29
N PRO A 209 14.28 -11.57 -18.52
CA PRO A 209 13.07 -12.26 -18.95
C PRO A 209 13.21 -13.76 -18.70
N ALA A 210 12.12 -14.41 -18.27
CA ALA A 210 12.11 -15.86 -18.17
C ALA A 210 12.12 -16.45 -19.59
N ASP A 211 13.00 -17.41 -19.84
CA ASP A 211 12.96 -18.20 -21.06
C ASP A 211 11.73 -19.12 -20.98
N PHE A 212 10.67 -18.79 -21.73
CA PHE A 212 9.51 -19.68 -21.95
C PHE A 212 9.52 -20.19 -23.38
#